data_AF-A0A1J7IP49-F1
#
_entry.id   AF-A0A1J7IP49-F1
#
_cell.length_a   1.000
_cell.length_b   1.000
_cell.length_c   1.000
_cell.angle_alpha   90.00
_cell.angle_beta   90.00
_cell.angle_gamma   90.00
#
_symmetry.space_group_name_H-M   'P 1'
#
loop_
_entity.id
_entity.type
_entity.pdbx_description
1 polymer ?
#
loop_
_entity_poly.entity_id
_entity_poly.type
_entity_poly.pdbx_seq_one_letter_code
_entity_poly.pdbx_strand_id
1 'polypeptide(L)'
;MLAPTDARAFYKSDEYGPVLEATIAENREKLDSGLGDQLFAKYRATENEYGGKYRLILVGALMMRAGAKIKDEDMQHLRDLVPQINCNEGYTLPLMDEGFRGPGKRQFLAALDNYTPGIPRSFGEPSCFNCGKIGADIHKHLEKCSRCKEAWYCNRDCQRAHWKAHKPYCAAPMSRVMLNR
;
A
#
# COMPACT_ATOMS: atom_id res chain seq x y z
N MET A 1 -9.46 12.48 15.01
CA MET A 1 -10.26 13.66 14.59
C MET A 1 -10.81 13.39 13.20
N LEU A 2 -12.11 13.58 12.97
CA LEU A 2 -12.68 13.49 11.63
C LEU A 2 -12.27 14.76 10.85
N ALA A 3 -11.96 14.60 9.56
CA ALA A 3 -11.62 15.73 8.70
C ALA A 3 -12.79 16.75 8.67
N PRO A 4 -12.48 18.07 8.59
CA PRO A 4 -13.47 19.11 8.42
C PRO A 4 -14.48 18.83 7.28
N THR A 5 -15.71 19.31 7.42
CA THR A 5 -16.81 19.00 6.49
C THR A 5 -16.56 19.50 5.07
N ASP A 6 -15.98 20.69 4.96
CA ASP A 6 -15.49 21.30 3.73
C ASP A 6 -14.40 20.44 3.07
N ALA A 7 -13.41 19.98 3.83
CA ALA A 7 -12.38 19.08 3.30
C ALA A 7 -12.98 17.76 2.77
N ARG A 8 -13.96 17.19 3.49
CA ARG A 8 -14.67 15.97 3.05
C ARG A 8 -15.51 16.21 1.80
N ALA A 9 -16.07 17.39 1.62
CA ALA A 9 -16.82 17.76 0.41
C ALA A 9 -15.88 17.92 -0.78
N PHE A 10 -14.73 18.58 -0.57
CA PHE A 10 -13.69 18.73 -1.59
C PHE A 10 -13.17 17.37 -2.08
N TYR A 11 -12.80 16.44 -1.20
CA TYR A 11 -12.34 15.11 -1.62
C TYR A 11 -13.39 14.26 -2.36
N LYS A 12 -14.65 14.69 -2.39
CA LYS A 12 -15.74 14.06 -3.12
C LYS A 12 -16.17 14.84 -4.37
N SER A 13 -15.62 16.03 -4.60
CA SER A 13 -15.95 16.84 -5.75
C SER A 13 -15.19 16.34 -6.98
N ASP A 14 -15.75 16.62 -8.16
CA ASP A 14 -15.10 16.34 -9.44
C ASP A 14 -13.84 17.21 -9.65
N GLU A 15 -13.66 18.26 -8.84
CA GLU A 15 -12.49 19.15 -8.85
C GLU A 15 -11.24 18.50 -8.24
N TYR A 16 -11.41 17.57 -7.28
CA TYR A 16 -10.28 16.98 -6.58
C TYR A 16 -9.39 16.13 -7.49
N GLY A 17 -9.98 15.38 -8.44
CA GLY A 17 -9.25 14.51 -9.35
C GLY A 17 -8.15 15.26 -10.13
N PRO A 18 -8.50 16.31 -10.90
CA PRO A 18 -7.51 17.14 -11.60
C PRO A 18 -6.43 17.74 -10.68
N VAL A 19 -6.81 18.20 -9.47
CA VAL A 19 -5.85 18.75 -8.50
C VAL A 19 -4.87 17.68 -8.02
N LEU A 20 -5.36 16.47 -7.74
CA LEU A 20 -4.53 15.34 -7.33
C LEU A 20 -3.55 14.95 -8.45
N GLU A 21 -4.01 14.85 -9.69
CA GLU A 21 -3.15 14.52 -10.84
C GLU A 21 -2.05 15.57 -11.06
N ALA A 22 -2.39 16.86 -10.99
CA ALA A 22 -1.40 17.93 -11.07
C ALA A 22 -0.37 17.86 -9.92
N THR A 23 -0.83 17.59 -8.70
CA THR A 23 0.04 17.42 -7.53
C THR A 23 0.96 16.22 -7.68
N ILE A 24 0.47 15.10 -8.22
CA ILE A 24 1.28 13.90 -8.48
C ILE A 24 2.36 14.21 -9.53
N ALA A 25 2.00 14.92 -10.60
CA ALA A 25 2.94 15.31 -11.66
C ALA A 25 4.05 16.23 -11.12
N GLU A 26 3.70 17.25 -10.34
CA GLU A 26 4.69 18.15 -9.71
C GLU A 26 5.65 17.39 -8.78
N ASN A 27 5.11 16.49 -7.95
CA ASN A 27 5.94 15.68 -7.05
C ASN A 27 6.86 14.73 -7.83
N ARG A 28 6.39 14.15 -8.94
CA ARG A 28 7.22 13.32 -9.80
C ARG A 28 8.39 14.11 -10.36
N GLU A 29 8.16 15.31 -10.90
CA GLU A 29 9.23 16.15 -11.46
C GLU A 29 10.30 16.46 -10.41
N LYS A 30 9.88 16.83 -9.20
CA LYS A 30 10.80 17.05 -8.07
C LYS A 30 11.62 15.80 -7.75
N LEU A 31 10.99 14.64 -7.64
CA LEU A 31 11.67 13.37 -7.36
C LEU A 31 12.66 13.00 -8.49
N ASP A 32 12.24 13.13 -9.74
CA ASP A 32 13.04 12.81 -10.93
C ASP A 32 14.19 13.80 -11.16
N SER A 33 14.13 15.01 -10.61
CA SER A 33 15.22 16.01 -10.64
C SER A 33 16.45 15.65 -9.78
N GLY A 34 16.42 14.50 -9.10
CA GLY A 34 17.51 13.98 -8.27
C GLY A 34 17.17 13.91 -6.78
N LEU A 35 16.05 14.49 -6.34
CA LEU A 35 15.60 14.35 -4.95
C LEU A 35 15.30 12.89 -4.59
N GLY A 36 14.73 12.11 -5.51
CA GLY A 36 14.45 10.68 -5.30
C GLY A 36 15.71 9.89 -4.98
N ASP A 37 16.77 10.08 -5.76
CA ASP A 37 18.08 9.47 -5.54
C ASP A 37 18.69 9.87 -4.19
N GLN A 38 18.58 11.15 -3.82
CA GLN A 38 19.05 11.64 -2.52
C GLN A 38 18.28 11.01 -1.35
N LEU A 39 16.97 10.80 -1.51
CA LEU A 39 16.15 10.11 -0.51
C LEU A 39 16.61 8.65 -0.36
N PHE A 40 16.77 7.92 -1.46
CA PHE A 40 17.28 6.53 -1.40
C PHE A 40 18.65 6.47 -0.72
N ALA A 41 19.59 7.31 -1.11
CA ALA A 41 20.93 7.35 -0.50
C ALA A 41 20.87 7.63 1.01
N LYS A 42 20.07 8.62 1.43
CA LYS A 42 19.90 8.99 2.83
C LYS A 42 19.31 7.85 3.67
N TYR A 43 18.24 7.22 3.19
CA TYR A 43 17.55 6.18 3.96
C TYR A 43 18.26 4.82 3.88
N ARG A 44 19.02 4.54 2.82
CA ARG A 44 19.93 3.39 2.75
C ARG A 44 21.08 3.51 3.77
N ALA A 45 21.64 4.71 3.94
CA ALA A 45 22.69 4.95 4.95
C ALA A 45 22.23 4.71 6.40
N THR A 46 20.92 4.78 6.66
CA THR A 46 20.31 4.63 8.00
C THR A 46 19.45 3.38 8.12
N GLU A 47 19.57 2.42 7.19
CA GLU A 47 18.65 1.28 7.10
C GLU A 47 18.77 0.29 8.29
N ASN A 48 19.94 0.23 8.91
CA ASN A 48 20.23 -0.65 10.05
C ASN A 48 19.82 -0.03 11.39
N GLU A 49 19.41 1.23 11.40
CA GLU A 49 18.76 1.80 12.57
C GLU A 49 17.38 1.17 12.80
N TYR A 50 16.83 1.39 13.98
CA TYR A 50 15.48 0.99 14.33
C TYR A 50 14.45 1.45 13.29
N GLY A 51 13.66 0.52 12.76
CA GLY A 51 12.70 0.77 11.68
C GLY A 51 13.28 1.26 10.35
N GLY A 52 14.61 1.30 10.20
CA GLY A 52 15.30 1.85 9.01
C GLY A 52 14.92 1.15 7.71
N LYS A 53 14.90 -0.19 7.72
CA LYS A 53 14.46 -1.00 6.57
C LYS A 53 13.05 -0.64 6.12
N TYR A 54 12.11 -0.49 7.06
CA TYR A 54 10.73 -0.12 6.72
C TYR A 54 10.63 1.34 6.27
N ARG A 55 11.42 2.26 6.83
CA ARG A 55 11.53 3.64 6.30
C ARG A 55 11.95 3.63 4.82
N LEU A 56 12.88 2.78 4.42
CA LEU A 56 13.30 2.67 3.01
C LEU A 56 12.19 2.08 2.11
N ILE A 57 11.40 1.12 2.61
CA ILE A 57 10.18 0.67 1.92
C ILE A 57 9.21 1.83 1.68
N LEU A 58 9.01 2.70 2.67
CA LEU A 58 8.11 3.87 2.54
C LEU A 58 8.62 4.86 1.48
N VAL A 59 9.93 5.03 1.35
CA VAL A 59 10.54 5.82 0.25
C VAL A 59 10.22 5.18 -1.11
N GLY A 60 10.41 3.87 -1.24
CA GLY A 60 10.05 3.14 -2.47
C GLY A 60 8.56 3.30 -2.82
N ALA A 61 7.69 3.15 -1.82
CA ALA A 61 6.24 3.33 -2.00
C ALA A 61 5.88 4.77 -2.40
N LEU A 62 6.55 5.79 -1.83
CA LEU A 62 6.38 7.20 -2.20
C LEU A 62 6.77 7.43 -3.67
N MET A 63 7.91 6.90 -4.09
CA MET A 63 8.41 7.00 -5.46
C MET A 63 7.44 6.34 -6.46
N MET A 64 6.96 5.13 -6.16
CA MET A 64 5.95 4.45 -6.96
C MET A 64 4.63 5.22 -7.01
N ARG A 65 4.20 5.82 -5.88
CA ARG A 65 2.97 6.61 -5.82
C ARG A 65 3.03 7.85 -6.71
N ALA A 66 4.19 8.49 -6.82
CA ALA A 66 4.40 9.57 -7.78
C ALA A 66 4.58 9.06 -9.22
N GLY A 67 4.92 7.78 -9.41
CA GLY A 67 5.39 7.25 -10.68
C GLY A 67 6.77 7.78 -11.06
N ALA A 68 7.58 8.16 -10.06
CA ALA A 68 8.96 8.60 -10.25
C ALA A 68 9.86 7.45 -10.68
N LYS A 69 10.98 7.76 -11.32
CA LYS A 69 11.99 6.79 -11.75
C LYS A 69 12.73 6.25 -10.53
N ILE A 70 12.88 4.93 -10.46
CA ILE A 70 13.65 4.22 -9.44
C ILE A 70 14.72 3.43 -10.17
N LYS A 71 15.97 3.50 -9.71
CA LYS A 71 17.07 2.72 -10.31
C LYS A 71 16.86 1.23 -10.09
N ASP A 72 17.37 0.40 -10.99
CA ASP A 72 17.26 -1.06 -10.88
C ASP A 72 17.91 -1.58 -9.59
N GLU A 73 19.02 -0.98 -9.16
CA GLU A 73 19.69 -1.30 -7.90
C GLU A 73 18.83 -0.97 -6.66
N ASP A 74 18.06 0.11 -6.71
CA ASP A 74 17.12 0.49 -5.65
C ASP A 74 15.89 -0.43 -5.66
N MET A 75 15.37 -0.76 -6.85
CA MET A 75 14.27 -1.72 -7.00
C MET A 75 14.64 -3.10 -6.46
N GLN A 76 15.83 -3.61 -6.78
CA GLN A 76 16.29 -4.89 -6.27
C GLN A 76 16.49 -4.85 -4.75
N HIS A 77 17.12 -3.78 -4.24
CA HIS A 77 17.30 -3.62 -2.80
C HIS A 77 15.97 -3.60 -2.02
N LEU A 78 14.95 -2.92 -2.56
CA LEU A 78 13.60 -2.96 -1.97
C LEU A 78 13.06 -4.39 -1.90
N ARG A 79 13.27 -5.23 -2.93
CA ARG A 79 12.86 -6.65 -2.92
C ARG A 79 13.59 -7.44 -1.84
N ASP A 80 14.88 -7.19 -1.68
CA ASP A 80 15.73 -7.89 -0.72
C ASP A 80 15.39 -7.52 0.74
N LEU A 81 14.87 -6.30 0.97
CA LEU A 81 14.43 -5.85 2.28
C LEU A 81 13.07 -6.41 2.72
N VAL A 82 12.13 -6.62 1.80
CA VAL A 82 10.78 -7.12 2.12
C VAL A 82 10.76 -8.39 3.00
N PRO A 83 11.57 -9.44 2.76
CA PRO A 83 11.60 -10.61 3.63
C PRO A 83 12.23 -10.36 5.00
N GLN A 84 13.01 -9.29 5.17
CA GLN A 84 13.72 -8.96 6.41
C GLN A 84 12.87 -8.15 7.40
N ILE A 85 11.72 -7.63 6.97
CA ILE A 85 10.85 -6.77 7.77
C ILE A 85 9.72 -7.62 8.37
N ASN A 86 9.45 -7.40 9.66
CA ASN A 86 8.35 -8.06 10.36
C ASN A 86 7.01 -7.82 9.64
N CYS A 87 6.16 -8.85 9.59
CA CYS A 87 4.87 -8.79 8.95
C CYS A 87 3.78 -9.36 9.87
N ASN A 88 2.80 -8.53 10.21
CA ASN A 88 1.69 -8.90 11.07
C ASN A 88 0.42 -9.14 10.23
N GLU A 89 -0.14 -10.35 10.29
CA GLU A 89 -1.38 -10.70 9.55
C GLU A 89 -2.67 -10.24 10.28
N GLY A 90 -2.56 -9.82 11.54
CA GLY A 90 -3.69 -9.45 12.38
C GLY A 90 -3.49 -8.12 13.10
N TYR A 91 -4.26 -7.94 14.17
CA TYR A 91 -4.10 -6.79 15.05
C TYR A 91 -2.71 -6.80 15.72
N THR A 92 -2.12 -5.61 15.83
CA THR A 92 -0.94 -5.38 16.66
C THR A 92 -1.13 -4.07 17.40
N LEU A 93 -0.61 -3.99 18.62
CA LEU A 93 -0.59 -2.77 19.39
C LEU A 93 0.13 -1.65 18.61
N PRO A 94 -0.35 -0.40 18.66
CA PRO A 94 0.23 0.70 17.89
C PRO A 94 1.74 0.89 18.10
N LEU A 95 2.23 0.69 19.32
CA LEU A 95 3.66 0.79 19.67
C LEU A 95 4.54 -0.31 19.07
N MET A 96 3.95 -1.35 18.49
CA MET A 96 4.65 -2.50 17.91
C MET A 96 4.34 -2.66 16.40
N ASP A 97 3.68 -1.67 15.79
CA ASP A 97 3.28 -1.69 14.39
C ASP A 97 4.36 -1.11 13.46
N GLU A 98 5.55 -1.70 13.51
CA GLU A 98 6.77 -1.13 12.91
C GLU A 98 7.23 -1.84 11.64
N GLY A 99 6.30 -2.47 10.95
CA GLY A 99 6.59 -3.22 9.73
C GLY A 99 5.36 -3.36 8.86
N PHE A 100 5.34 -4.41 8.07
CA PHE A 100 4.21 -4.66 7.20
C PHE A 100 2.99 -5.18 7.95
N ARG A 101 1.81 -4.80 7.45
CA ARG A 101 0.59 -5.59 7.59
C ARG A 101 0.50 -6.57 6.43
N GLY A 102 -0.05 -7.77 6.64
CA GLY A 102 -0.17 -8.81 5.60
C GLY A 102 -0.68 -8.29 4.23
N PRO A 103 -1.84 -7.61 4.18
CA PRO A 103 -2.33 -6.98 2.95
C PRO A 103 -1.38 -5.93 2.37
N GLY A 104 -0.78 -5.09 3.20
CA GLY A 104 0.18 -4.06 2.78
C GLY A 104 1.46 -4.66 2.19
N LYS A 105 2.01 -5.73 2.78
CA LYS A 105 3.18 -6.46 2.24
C LYS A 105 2.90 -6.98 0.85
N ARG A 106 1.76 -7.65 0.68
CA ARG A 106 1.34 -8.22 -0.61
C ARG A 106 1.13 -7.13 -1.64
N GLN A 107 0.48 -6.02 -1.26
CA GLN A 107 0.29 -4.86 -2.16
C GLN A 107 1.62 -4.24 -2.58
N PHE A 108 2.57 -4.11 -1.67
CA PHE A 108 3.90 -3.59 -2.00
C PHE A 108 4.68 -4.51 -2.94
N LEU A 109 4.65 -5.83 -2.71
CA LEU A 109 5.23 -6.80 -3.65
C LEU A 109 4.57 -6.72 -5.03
N ALA A 110 3.24 -6.65 -5.09
CA ALA A 110 2.55 -6.46 -6.37
C ALA A 110 2.91 -5.12 -7.05
N ALA A 111 3.14 -4.05 -6.28
CA ALA A 111 3.60 -2.77 -6.80
C ALA A 111 5.01 -2.85 -7.37
N LEU A 112 5.93 -3.56 -6.71
CA LEU A 112 7.25 -3.84 -7.26
C LEU A 112 7.16 -4.64 -8.58
N ASP A 113 6.31 -5.66 -8.65
CA ASP A 113 6.20 -6.54 -9.82
C ASP A 113 5.51 -5.89 -11.02
N ASN A 114 4.67 -4.87 -10.79
CA ASN A 114 3.92 -4.14 -11.83
C ASN A 114 4.38 -2.67 -11.91
N TYR A 115 5.61 -2.38 -11.49
CA TYR A 115 6.16 -1.03 -11.52
C TYR A 115 6.43 -0.59 -12.97
N THR A 116 5.92 0.59 -13.31
CA THR A 116 6.19 1.25 -14.59
C THR A 116 6.53 2.71 -14.34
N PRO A 117 7.74 3.18 -14.69
CA PRO A 117 8.10 4.59 -14.58
C PRO A 117 7.11 5.48 -15.33
N GLY A 118 6.72 6.60 -14.72
CA GLY A 118 5.74 7.53 -15.29
C GLY A 118 4.27 7.16 -15.05
N ILE A 119 3.97 6.00 -14.47
CA ILE A 119 2.60 5.60 -14.10
C ILE A 119 2.47 5.63 -12.56
N PRO A 120 1.64 6.51 -11.99
CA PRO A 120 1.41 6.55 -10.54
C PRO A 120 0.81 5.26 -10.01
N ARG A 121 1.30 4.78 -8.85
CA ARG A 121 0.73 3.63 -8.15
C ARG A 121 -0.19 4.07 -7.02
N SER A 122 -1.48 3.70 -7.09
CA SER A 122 -2.39 3.88 -5.96
C SER A 122 -2.17 2.83 -4.86
N PHE A 123 -1.78 3.29 -3.67
CA PHE A 123 -1.79 2.48 -2.43
C PHE A 123 -3.06 2.71 -1.58
N GLY A 124 -3.91 3.66 -1.97
CA GLY A 124 -5.18 3.93 -1.29
C GLY A 124 -6.35 3.09 -1.80
N GLU A 125 -6.21 2.50 -2.99
CA GLU A 125 -7.21 1.60 -3.55
C GLU A 125 -7.19 0.21 -2.91
N PRO A 126 -8.34 -0.51 -2.93
CA PRO A 126 -8.38 -1.89 -2.48
C PRO A 126 -7.40 -2.79 -3.24
N SER A 127 -6.61 -3.54 -2.49
CA SER A 127 -5.69 -4.55 -3.00
C SER A 127 -6.14 -5.96 -2.61
N CYS A 128 -5.74 -6.94 -3.39
CA CYS A 128 -6.12 -8.33 -3.18
C CYS A 128 -5.43 -8.87 -1.91
N PHE A 129 -6.23 -9.43 -1.00
CA PHE A 129 -5.76 -10.04 0.24
C PHE A 129 -5.00 -11.36 0.02
N ASN A 130 -4.78 -11.79 -1.22
CA ASN A 130 -3.93 -12.94 -1.52
C ASN A 130 -2.68 -12.54 -2.31
N CYS A 131 -2.85 -11.79 -3.41
CA CYS A 131 -1.76 -11.47 -4.32
C CYS A 131 -1.38 -9.98 -4.36
N GLY A 132 -2.05 -9.12 -3.60
CA GLY A 132 -1.72 -7.69 -3.50
C GLY A 132 -2.08 -6.82 -4.70
N LYS A 133 -2.46 -7.42 -5.84
CA LYS A 133 -2.87 -6.69 -7.04
C LYS A 133 -4.09 -5.80 -6.76
N ILE A 134 -4.08 -4.59 -7.30
CA ILE A 134 -5.23 -3.67 -7.33
C ILE A 134 -5.99 -3.82 -8.64
N GLY A 135 -7.07 -3.05 -8.81
CA GLY A 135 -7.86 -3.10 -10.03
C GLY A 135 -7.11 -2.73 -11.31
N ALA A 136 -6.20 -1.74 -11.24
CA ALA A 136 -5.34 -1.36 -12.37
C ALA A 136 -4.45 -2.51 -12.87
N ASP A 137 -3.92 -3.36 -11.97
CA ASP A 137 -3.00 -4.47 -12.35
C ASP A 137 -3.72 -5.62 -13.08
N ILE A 138 -5.06 -5.69 -12.96
CA ILE A 138 -5.89 -6.78 -13.48
C ILE A 138 -7.00 -6.30 -14.41
N HIS A 139 -7.06 -5.00 -14.68
CA HIS A 139 -8.10 -4.32 -15.45
C HIS A 139 -9.54 -4.70 -15.07
N LYS A 140 -9.79 -4.90 -13.76
CA LYS A 140 -11.12 -5.21 -13.22
C LYS A 140 -11.26 -4.78 -11.76
N HIS A 141 -12.48 -4.61 -11.30
CA HIS A 141 -12.75 -4.37 -9.88
C HIS A 141 -12.50 -5.63 -9.04
N LEU A 142 -12.03 -5.43 -7.81
CA LEU A 142 -11.90 -6.51 -6.82
C LEU A 142 -13.25 -6.80 -6.18
N GLU A 143 -13.43 -8.06 -5.77
CA GLU A 143 -14.63 -8.53 -5.10
C GLU A 143 -14.41 -8.55 -3.58
N LYS A 144 -15.39 -8.03 -2.84
CA LYS A 144 -15.39 -8.15 -1.38
C LYS A 144 -15.77 -9.57 -0.95
N CYS A 145 -15.18 -10.04 0.14
CA CYS A 145 -15.68 -11.21 0.85
C CYS A 145 -17.16 -11.02 1.19
N SER A 146 -18.03 -11.94 0.73
CA SER A 146 -19.48 -11.85 0.92
C SER A 146 -19.90 -11.84 2.38
N ARG A 147 -19.15 -12.49 3.27
CA ARG A 147 -19.43 -12.58 4.71
C ARG A 147 -18.97 -11.34 5.48
N CYS A 148 -17.70 -10.98 5.35
CA CYS A 148 -17.08 -9.97 6.23
C CYS A 148 -17.05 -8.56 5.65
N LYS A 149 -17.18 -8.41 4.32
CA LYS A 149 -17.16 -7.15 3.57
C LYS A 149 -15.90 -6.26 3.72
N GLU A 150 -14.82 -6.76 4.33
CA GLU A 150 -13.53 -6.05 4.47
C GLU A 150 -12.45 -6.56 3.54
N ALA A 151 -12.31 -7.88 3.41
CA ALA A 151 -11.26 -8.46 2.59
C ALA A 151 -11.65 -8.40 1.12
N TRP A 152 -10.71 -7.99 0.27
CA TRP A 152 -10.88 -7.87 -1.17
C TRP A 152 -10.08 -8.93 -1.92
N TYR A 153 -10.61 -9.42 -3.03
CA TYR A 153 -9.96 -10.47 -3.83
C TYR A 153 -10.12 -10.21 -5.32
N CYS A 154 -9.14 -10.62 -6.13
CA CYS A 154 -9.28 -10.57 -7.58
C CYS A 154 -10.39 -11.50 -8.10
N ASN A 155 -10.58 -12.64 -7.43
CA ASN A 155 -11.52 -13.70 -7.78
C ASN A 155 -11.66 -14.72 -6.62
N ARG A 156 -12.52 -15.72 -6.81
CA ARG A 156 -12.72 -16.83 -5.86
C ARG A 156 -11.46 -17.65 -5.59
N ASP A 157 -10.53 -17.75 -6.53
CA ASP A 157 -9.31 -18.53 -6.33
C ASP A 157 -8.37 -17.85 -5.34
N CYS A 158 -8.19 -16.53 -5.49
CA CYS A 158 -7.48 -15.72 -4.49
C CYS A 158 -8.15 -15.81 -3.11
N GLN A 159 -9.48 -15.79 -3.06
CA GLN A 159 -10.21 -15.96 -1.79
C GLN A 159 -9.96 -17.34 -1.16
N ARG A 160 -10.00 -18.42 -1.94
CA ARG A 160 -9.76 -19.79 -1.47
C ARG A 160 -8.32 -19.97 -1.00
N ALA A 161 -7.34 -19.43 -1.73
CA ALA A 161 -5.94 -19.47 -1.35
C ALA A 161 -5.67 -18.77 -0.01
N HIS A 162 -6.27 -17.59 0.20
CA HIS A 162 -6.14 -16.83 1.45
C HIS A 162 -7.05 -17.36 2.59
N TRP A 163 -7.95 -18.31 2.33
CA TRP A 163 -9.00 -18.69 3.28
C TRP A 163 -8.48 -19.16 4.62
N LYS A 164 -7.39 -19.95 4.66
CA LYS A 164 -6.82 -20.44 5.91
C LYS A 164 -6.42 -19.31 6.86
N ALA A 165 -5.80 -18.25 6.33
CA ALA A 165 -5.43 -17.06 7.09
C ALA A 165 -6.63 -16.14 7.38
N HIS A 166 -7.58 -16.04 6.45
CA HIS A 166 -8.75 -15.17 6.60
C HIS A 166 -9.80 -15.69 7.59
N LYS A 167 -10.05 -17.00 7.59
CA LYS A 167 -11.17 -17.65 8.29
C LYS A 167 -11.28 -17.25 9.78
N PRO A 168 -10.19 -17.18 10.58
CA PRO A 168 -10.27 -16.81 11.99
C PRO A 168 -10.85 -15.41 12.24
N TYR A 169 -10.64 -14.47 11.31
CA TYR A 169 -11.05 -13.08 11.43
C TYR A 169 -12.28 -12.73 10.57
N CYS A 170 -12.83 -13.72 9.87
CA CYS A 170 -13.96 -13.56 8.96
C CYS A 170 -15.29 -13.48 9.74
N ALA A 171 -15.56 -12.30 10.30
CA ALA A 171 -16.80 -11.98 11.01
C ALA A 171 -17.71 -11.05 10.17
N ALA A 172 -19.03 -11.23 10.27
CA ALA A 172 -19.99 -10.36 9.59
C ALA A 172 -19.98 -8.96 10.22
N PRO A 173 -20.32 -7.88 9.47
CA PRO A 173 -20.30 -6.52 10.01
C PRO A 173 -21.12 -6.38 11.31
N MET A 174 -22.30 -6.98 11.37
CA MET A 174 -23.19 -6.97 12.54
C MET A 174 -22.57 -7.65 13.77
N SER A 175 -21.73 -8.68 13.59
CA SER A 175 -21.14 -9.43 14.71
C SER A 175 -19.88 -8.77 15.28
N ARG A 176 -19.34 -7.73 14.64
CA ARG A 176 -18.13 -7.02 15.11
C ARG A 176 -18.43 -5.95 16.15
N VAL A 177 -19.61 -5.34 16.07
CA VAL A 177 -20.05 -4.29 17.01
C VAL A 177 -20.13 -4.82 18.46
N MET A 178 -20.27 -6.13 18.63
CA MET A 178 -20.37 -6.78 19.94
C MET A 178 -19.02 -7.20 20.55
N LEU A 179 -17.91 -7.18 19.79
CA LEU A 179 -16.58 -7.58 20.26
C LEU A 179 -15.72 -6.40 20.74
N ASN A 180 -16.19 -5.17 20.51
CA ASN A 180 -15.55 -3.92 20.94
C ASN A 180 -16.35 -3.22 22.07
N ARG A 181 -17.15 -3.97 22.84
CA ARG A 181 -17.79 -3.51 24.08
C ARG A 181 -17.07 -4.06 25.29
#